data_AF-A0A7J6ERW0-F1
#
_entry.id   AF-A0A7J6ERW0-F1
#
_cell.length_a   1.000
_cell.length_b   1.000
_cell.length_c   1.000
_cell.angle_alpha   90.00
_cell.angle_beta   90.00
_cell.angle_gamma   90.00
#
_symmetry.space_group_name_H-M   'P 1'
#
loop_
_entity.id
_entity.type
_entity.pdbx_description
1 polymer ?
#
loop_
_entity_poly.entity_id
_entity_poly.type
_entity_poly.pdbx_seq_one_letter_code
_entity_poly.pdbx_strand_id
1 'polypeptide(L)'
;GEDDPWVKSVNNNVGRQYWEFDHNHNNTPQQIAQLEHHRHQFHLNRFHTKYSSDIPMRLQEDLYYPHPKIQDMLWGFLNKVGEPLLKSWPLSKLTQRALHTVMQHIHHEDEDTNYVCAGPVNKYFNGSQLWDCALAVQAIMATHLEDEYTSMLKKAHYFIKTHNNLIFVLFLIMKIRSENSGGNPSKWYRHISKGGWAFSTPDNSWIVSDCTAEALEDHLKDAVHILLSLQDNNNGGFASYELIRSYSWLEMMNPSEIFENIMIEHKYVECTASVIKGLKSFTEKYKKHKKKEIEECIRKAAEFIESKQEEDGSWYGSWGVCYTYATYFAVKGLIAAGRTYQTSHSIRKASTFLLSKQLPSSW
;
A
#
# COMPACT_ATOMS: atom_id res chain seq x y z
N GLY A 1 -24.21 11.84 22.33
CA GLY A 1 -25.15 10.69 22.27
C GLY A 1 -26.31 11.08 21.39
N GLU A 2 -27.29 10.21 21.15
CA GLU A 2 -28.42 10.47 20.22
C GLU A 2 -29.20 11.79 20.51
N ASP A 3 -29.09 12.34 21.71
CA ASP A 3 -29.67 13.62 22.11
C ASP A 3 -28.75 14.84 21.88
N ASP A 4 -27.59 14.67 21.22
CA ASP A 4 -26.67 15.77 20.92
C ASP A 4 -27.17 16.54 19.69
N PRO A 5 -27.57 17.82 19.82
CA PRO A 5 -28.13 18.60 18.73
C PRO A 5 -27.14 18.84 17.58
N TRP A 6 -25.84 18.58 17.79
CA TRP A 6 -24.79 18.69 16.76
C TRP A 6 -24.50 17.38 16.02
N VAL A 7 -25.10 16.26 16.44
CA VAL A 7 -24.90 14.93 15.84
C VAL A 7 -26.20 14.44 15.22
N LYS A 8 -26.58 15.02 14.07
CA LYS A 8 -27.72 14.54 13.27
C LYS A 8 -27.22 13.53 12.24
N SER A 9 -27.59 12.26 12.41
CA SER A 9 -27.36 11.23 11.39
C SER A 9 -28.53 11.20 10.41
N VAL A 10 -28.22 11.19 9.11
CA VAL A 10 -29.21 11.12 8.02
C VAL A 10 -29.77 9.72 7.80
N ASN A 11 -29.17 8.70 8.42
CA ASN A 11 -29.56 7.30 8.28
C ASN A 11 -29.77 6.61 9.64
N ASN A 12 -30.07 7.36 10.71
CA ASN A 12 -30.23 6.81 12.06
C ASN A 12 -29.04 5.97 12.54
N ASN A 13 -27.82 6.34 12.14
CA ASN A 13 -26.59 5.62 12.46
C ASN A 13 -26.55 4.18 11.90
N VAL A 14 -27.39 3.82 10.92
CA VAL A 14 -27.35 2.51 10.27
C VAL A 14 -25.97 2.28 9.63
N GLY A 15 -25.34 1.14 9.93
CA GLY A 15 -23.97 0.80 9.51
C GLY A 15 -22.87 1.28 10.46
N ARG A 16 -23.21 2.02 11.52
CA ARG A 16 -22.25 2.36 12.58
C ARG A 16 -21.89 1.11 13.36
N GLN A 17 -20.62 0.76 13.34
CA GLN A 17 -20.05 -0.22 14.25
C GLN A 17 -19.81 0.49 15.59
N TYR A 18 -20.25 -0.13 16.68
CA TYR A 18 -19.89 0.27 18.03
C TYR A 18 -19.16 -0.89 18.68
N TRP A 19 -18.21 -0.55 19.54
CA TRP A 19 -17.47 -1.52 20.32
C TRP A 19 -18.25 -1.81 21.59
N GLU A 20 -18.52 -3.09 21.86
CA GLU A 20 -19.09 -3.54 23.14
C GLU A 20 -18.13 -4.51 23.81
N PHE A 21 -17.89 -4.32 25.11
CA PHE A 21 -17.00 -5.19 25.87
C PHE A 21 -17.61 -6.59 26.01
N ASP A 22 -16.98 -7.60 25.43
CA ASP A 22 -17.38 -9.00 25.61
C ASP A 22 -16.90 -9.54 26.96
N HIS A 23 -17.84 -9.66 27.91
CA HIS A 23 -17.59 -10.21 29.24
C HIS A 23 -17.34 -11.71 29.22
N ASN A 24 -17.64 -12.39 28.11
CA ASN A 24 -17.50 -13.84 27.95
C ASN A 24 -16.23 -14.23 27.17
N HIS A 25 -15.40 -13.26 26.79
CA HIS A 25 -14.09 -13.56 26.22
C HIS A 25 -13.25 -14.33 27.24
N ASN A 26 -12.47 -15.33 26.80
CA ASN A 26 -11.68 -16.25 27.65
C ASN A 26 -10.49 -15.57 28.37
N ASN A 27 -10.74 -14.42 29.01
CA ASN A 27 -9.76 -13.67 29.76
C ASN A 27 -9.54 -14.31 31.14
N THR A 28 -8.28 -14.36 31.56
CA THR A 28 -7.92 -14.79 32.91
C THR A 28 -8.47 -13.82 33.97
N PRO A 29 -8.72 -14.27 35.21
CA PRO A 29 -9.15 -13.39 36.30
C PRO A 29 -8.19 -12.21 36.53
N GLN A 30 -6.89 -12.37 36.28
CA GLN A 30 -5.92 -11.28 36.34
C GLN A 30 -6.15 -10.23 35.25
N GLN A 31 -6.41 -10.64 34.00
CA GLN A 31 -6.70 -9.73 32.89
C GLN A 31 -7.99 -8.93 33.13
N ILE A 32 -9.03 -9.59 33.66
CA ILE A 32 -10.29 -8.92 34.02
C ILE A 32 -10.05 -7.89 35.14
N ALA A 33 -9.31 -8.24 36.19
CA ALA A 33 -9.00 -7.31 37.27
C ALA A 33 -8.17 -6.10 36.78
N GLN A 34 -7.21 -6.34 35.88
CA GLN A 34 -6.39 -5.29 35.29
C GLN A 34 -7.24 -4.35 34.41
N LEU A 35 -8.13 -4.91 33.59
CA LEU A 35 -9.07 -4.14 32.79
C LEU A 35 -9.99 -3.28 33.66
N GLU A 36 -10.64 -3.86 34.66
CA GLU A 36 -11.54 -3.12 35.56
C GLU A 36 -10.80 -2.01 36.29
N HIS A 37 -9.55 -2.27 36.71
CA HIS A 37 -8.68 -1.23 37.25
C HIS A 37 -8.45 -0.09 36.24
N HIS A 38 -8.10 -0.39 34.99
CA HIS A 38 -7.91 0.63 33.96
C HIS A 38 -9.20 1.40 33.63
N ARG A 39 -10.35 0.72 33.53
CA ARG A 39 -11.67 1.34 33.31
C ARG A 39 -12.01 2.30 34.46
N HIS A 40 -11.78 1.88 35.70
CA HIS A 40 -12.01 2.71 36.88
C HIS A 40 -11.08 3.93 36.90
N GLN A 41 -9.79 3.74 36.65
CA GLN A 41 -8.82 4.84 36.59
C GLN A 41 -9.14 5.83 35.47
N PHE A 42 -9.52 5.36 34.28
CA PHE A 42 -10.00 6.22 33.20
C PHE A 42 -11.23 7.02 33.64
N HIS A 43 -12.23 6.36 34.23
CA HIS A 43 -13.47 7.03 34.66
C HIS A 43 -13.20 8.17 35.65
N LEU A 44 -12.37 7.93 36.66
CA LEU A 44 -12.05 8.92 37.69
C LEU A 44 -11.31 10.14 37.14
N ASN A 45 -10.45 9.94 36.15
CA ASN A 45 -9.46 10.93 35.76
C ASN A 45 -9.68 11.49 34.34
N ARG A 46 -10.71 11.04 33.59
CA ARG A 46 -10.98 11.44 32.20
C ARG A 46 -11.08 12.96 31.95
N PHE A 47 -11.34 13.74 33.00
CA PHE A 47 -11.41 15.21 32.93
C PHE A 47 -10.19 15.93 33.50
N HIS A 48 -9.27 15.19 34.14
CA HIS A 48 -8.10 15.73 34.84
C HIS A 48 -6.78 15.36 34.15
N THR A 49 -6.76 14.24 33.43
CA THR A 49 -5.60 13.79 32.67
C THR A 49 -6.03 13.30 31.30
N LYS A 50 -5.21 13.58 30.29
CA LYS A 50 -5.43 13.11 28.93
C LYS A 50 -5.07 11.62 28.89
N TYR A 51 -6.08 10.75 28.84
CA TYR A 51 -5.88 9.31 28.64
C TYR A 51 -5.78 9.01 27.15
N SER A 52 -4.89 8.08 26.78
CA SER A 52 -5.05 7.32 25.54
C SER A 52 -6.21 6.35 25.77
N SER A 53 -7.19 6.38 24.87
CA SER A 53 -8.33 5.47 24.82
C SER A 53 -7.93 4.02 24.53
N ASP A 54 -6.65 3.77 24.29
CA ASP A 54 -6.18 2.55 23.63
C ASP A 54 -5.86 1.46 24.65
N ILE A 55 -5.63 1.80 25.92
CA ILE A 55 -5.28 0.82 26.97
C ILE A 55 -6.41 -0.22 27.19
N PRO A 56 -7.70 0.16 27.29
CA PRO A 56 -8.78 -0.82 27.37
C PRO A 56 -8.93 -1.66 26.10
N MET A 57 -8.73 -1.07 24.91
CA MET A 57 -8.78 -1.77 23.61
C MET A 57 -7.69 -2.84 23.51
N ARG A 58 -6.45 -2.52 23.90
CA ARG A 58 -5.30 -3.46 23.94
C ARG A 58 -5.48 -4.66 24.85
N LEU A 59 -6.40 -4.60 25.80
CA LEU A 59 -6.69 -5.71 26.72
C LEU A 59 -7.75 -6.66 26.16
N GLN A 60 -8.36 -6.32 25.04
CA GLN A 60 -9.44 -7.10 24.41
C GLN A 60 -9.09 -7.64 23.03
N GLU A 61 -8.12 -7.02 22.34
CA GLU A 61 -7.70 -7.46 21.01
C GLU A 61 -6.46 -8.36 21.09
N ASP A 62 -6.42 -9.36 20.22
CA ASP A 62 -5.21 -10.16 19.98
C ASP A 62 -4.14 -9.25 19.38
N LEU A 63 -3.10 -8.97 20.16
CA LEU A 63 -1.94 -8.20 19.70
C LEU A 63 -1.22 -8.97 18.59
N TYR A 64 -1.43 -8.56 17.34
CA TYR A 64 -0.76 -9.15 16.19
C TYR A 64 0.72 -8.74 16.12
N TYR A 65 1.03 -7.49 16.49
CA TYR A 65 2.39 -6.93 16.47
C TYR A 65 2.75 -6.27 17.82
N PRO A 66 3.16 -7.06 18.83
CA PRO A 66 3.44 -6.54 20.16
C PRO A 66 4.70 -5.65 20.18
N HIS A 67 4.67 -4.57 20.97
CA HIS A 67 5.80 -3.66 21.09
C HIS A 67 7.04 -4.32 21.73
N PRO A 68 8.23 -4.12 21.17
CA PRO A 68 9.48 -4.42 21.83
C PRO A 68 9.69 -3.53 23.07
N LYS A 69 10.33 -4.05 24.12
CA LYS A 69 10.61 -3.29 25.36
C LYS A 69 11.33 -1.95 25.12
N ILE A 70 12.19 -1.90 24.10
CA ILE A 70 12.93 -0.68 23.74
C ILE A 70 11.99 0.41 23.21
N GLN A 71 10.96 0.03 22.45
CA GLN A 71 9.91 0.92 21.97
C GLN A 71 9.11 1.48 23.16
N ASP A 72 8.68 0.62 24.09
CA ASP A 72 7.95 1.05 25.29
C ASP A 72 8.77 2.03 26.15
N MET A 73 10.06 1.75 26.33
CA MET A 73 10.96 2.65 27.06
C MET A 73 11.08 4.00 26.38
N LEU A 74 11.21 4.02 25.05
CA LEU A 74 11.31 5.25 24.27
C LEU A 74 10.00 6.06 24.35
N TRP A 75 8.84 5.43 24.17
CA TRP A 75 7.55 6.09 24.30
C TRP A 75 7.30 6.60 25.71
N GLY A 76 7.70 5.83 26.73
CA GLY A 76 7.66 6.27 28.13
C GLY A 76 8.50 7.52 28.37
N PHE A 77 9.72 7.59 27.80
CA PHE A 77 10.56 8.79 27.90
C PHE A 77 9.96 9.98 27.14
N LEU A 78 9.48 9.77 25.90
CA LEU A 78 8.88 10.82 25.09
C LEU A 78 7.63 11.39 25.76
N ASN A 79 6.80 10.57 26.39
CA ASN A 79 5.59 11.04 27.08
C ASN A 79 5.90 11.70 28.43
N LYS A 80 6.77 11.11 29.26
CA LYS A 80 7.02 11.61 30.63
C LYS A 80 8.02 12.76 30.70
N VAL A 81 8.94 12.85 29.74
CA VAL A 81 10.02 13.85 29.72
C VAL A 81 9.92 14.73 28.48
N GLY A 82 9.86 14.11 27.29
CA GLY A 82 9.86 14.84 26.02
C GLY A 82 8.68 15.80 25.87
N GLU A 83 7.46 15.32 26.09
CA GLU A 83 6.22 16.07 25.89
C GLU A 83 6.09 17.26 26.86
N PRO A 84 6.34 17.14 28.18
CA PRO A 84 6.35 18.29 29.08
C PRO A 84 7.40 19.34 28.73
N LEU A 85 8.61 18.91 28.37
CA LEU A 85 9.68 19.81 27.95
C LEU A 85 9.31 20.55 26.67
N LEU A 86 8.85 19.83 25.64
CA LEU A 86 8.45 20.41 24.36
C LEU A 86 7.21 21.30 24.47
N LYS A 87 6.35 21.14 25.47
CA LYS A 87 5.23 22.06 25.72
C LYS A 87 5.63 23.33 26.48
N SER A 88 6.80 23.36 27.09
CA SER A 88 7.27 24.47 27.92
C SER A 88 8.15 25.44 27.13
N TRP A 89 8.11 26.73 27.49
CA TRP A 89 9.00 27.72 26.87
C TRP A 89 10.46 27.46 27.30
N PRO A 90 11.46 27.54 26.39
CA PRO A 90 11.38 27.98 25.00
C PRO A 90 11.14 26.88 23.96
N LEU A 91 11.16 25.60 24.36
CA LEU A 91 11.07 24.45 23.45
C LEU A 91 9.72 24.33 22.75
N SER A 92 8.66 24.92 23.30
CA SER A 92 7.36 25.04 22.63
C SER A 92 7.40 25.75 21.29
N LYS A 93 8.43 26.58 21.02
CA LYS A 93 8.68 27.13 19.68
C LYS A 93 8.99 26.04 18.64
N LEU A 94 9.63 24.94 19.05
CA LEU A 94 9.90 23.80 18.16
C LEU A 94 8.59 23.07 17.81
N THR A 95 7.72 22.85 18.80
CA THR A 95 6.39 22.26 18.57
C THR A 95 5.53 23.14 17.64
N GLN A 96 5.57 24.46 17.80
CA GLN A 96 4.89 25.39 16.89
C GLN A 96 5.41 25.29 15.45
N ARG A 97 6.74 25.18 15.27
CA ARG A 97 7.34 24.96 13.95
C ARG A 97 6.95 23.61 13.36
N ALA A 98 7.00 22.54 14.16
CA ALA A 98 6.60 21.21 13.74
C ALA A 98 5.13 21.18 13.29
N LEU A 99 4.22 21.81 14.05
CA LEU A 99 2.81 21.92 13.69
C LEU A 99 2.63 22.68 12.37
N HIS A 100 3.36 23.79 12.17
CA HIS A 100 3.33 24.52 10.90
C HIS A 100 3.77 23.64 9.73
N THR A 101 4.87 22.90 9.88
CA THR A 101 5.36 21.97 8.86
C THR A 101 4.37 20.83 8.58
N VAL A 102 3.77 20.24 9.62
CA VAL A 102 2.76 19.18 9.46
C VAL A 102 1.54 19.73 8.70
N MET A 103 1.03 20.90 9.07
CA MET A 103 -0.09 21.52 8.35
C MET A 103 0.24 21.82 6.89
N GLN A 104 1.47 22.21 6.57
CA GLN A 104 1.90 22.38 5.18
C GLN A 104 1.87 21.07 4.38
N HIS A 105 2.25 19.94 4.99
CA HIS A 105 2.18 18.64 4.33
C HIS A 105 0.74 18.16 4.14
N ILE A 106 -0.13 18.38 5.13
CA ILE A 106 -1.57 18.07 5.03
C ILE A 106 -2.19 18.86 3.87
N HIS A 107 -2.00 20.19 3.85
CA HIS A 107 -2.55 21.01 2.77
C HIS A 107 -1.98 20.63 1.40
N HIS A 108 -0.69 20.29 1.33
CA HIS A 108 -0.10 19.85 0.07
C HIS A 108 -0.74 18.55 -0.44
N GLU A 109 -0.88 17.54 0.41
CA GLU A 109 -1.52 16.27 0.07
C GLU A 109 -2.99 16.46 -0.34
N ASP A 110 -3.74 17.27 0.42
CA ASP A 110 -5.12 17.62 0.12
C ASP A 110 -5.24 18.29 -1.26
N GLU A 111 -4.42 19.28 -1.55
CA GLU A 111 -4.45 19.97 -2.83
C GLU A 111 -4.01 19.07 -3.99
N ASP A 112 -2.94 18.30 -3.81
CA ASP A 112 -2.34 17.43 -4.84
C ASP A 112 -3.26 16.27 -5.24
N THR A 113 -4.02 15.75 -4.29
CA THR A 113 -4.94 14.62 -4.48
C THR A 113 -6.39 15.05 -4.64
N ASN A 114 -6.66 16.34 -4.85
CA ASN A 114 -8.02 16.88 -4.92
C ASN A 114 -8.91 16.43 -3.73
N TYR A 115 -8.32 16.42 -2.53
CA TYR A 115 -8.94 16.03 -1.25
C TYR A 115 -9.40 14.57 -1.22
N VAL A 116 -8.80 13.72 -2.04
CA VAL A 116 -8.99 12.26 -2.03
C VAL A 116 -8.02 11.58 -1.06
N CYS A 117 -6.79 12.10 -0.96
CA CYS A 117 -5.67 11.54 -0.21
C CYS A 117 -5.32 10.10 -0.64
N ALA A 118 -4.29 9.51 -0.02
CA ALA A 118 -3.86 8.14 -0.31
C ALA A 118 -4.91 7.04 -0.03
N GLY A 119 -5.74 7.18 1.02
CA GLY A 119 -6.68 6.12 1.42
C GLY A 119 -7.49 6.38 2.71
N PRO A 120 -8.34 5.40 3.12
CA PRO A 120 -9.48 5.53 4.06
C PRO A 120 -9.16 6.16 5.42
N VAL A 121 -7.94 5.97 5.92
CA VAL A 121 -7.51 6.52 7.22
C VAL A 121 -7.33 8.04 7.14
N ASN A 122 -6.75 8.53 6.05
CA ASN A 122 -6.62 9.97 5.80
C ASN A 122 -7.97 10.53 5.31
N LYS A 123 -8.68 9.77 4.45
CA LYS A 123 -9.98 10.14 3.86
C LYS A 123 -10.64 8.93 3.19
N TYR A 124 -11.98 8.89 3.06
CA TYR A 124 -12.75 7.79 2.43
C TYR A 124 -12.10 7.09 1.20
N PHE A 125 -12.12 5.76 1.21
CA PHE A 125 -11.62 4.89 0.14
C PHE A 125 -12.31 5.17 -1.21
N ASN A 126 -11.56 5.59 -2.21
CA ASN A 126 -12.14 6.11 -3.46
C ASN A 126 -12.36 5.05 -4.56
N GLY A 127 -12.09 3.76 -4.29
CA GLY A 127 -12.40 2.63 -5.18
C GLY A 127 -11.18 1.87 -5.73
N SER A 128 -11.43 0.99 -6.70
CA SER A 128 -10.44 0.12 -7.38
C SER A 128 -10.56 0.20 -8.91
N GLN A 129 -11.04 1.33 -9.43
CA GLN A 129 -11.56 1.45 -10.80
C GLN A 129 -10.53 1.09 -11.87
N LEU A 130 -9.28 1.58 -11.74
CA LEU A 130 -8.25 1.23 -12.71
C LEU A 130 -7.83 -0.23 -12.58
N TRP A 131 -7.57 -0.69 -11.36
CA TRP A 131 -7.18 -2.06 -11.11
C TRP A 131 -8.15 -3.06 -11.73
N ASP A 132 -9.44 -2.88 -11.44
CA ASP A 132 -10.51 -3.74 -11.95
C ASP A 132 -10.63 -3.63 -13.47
N CYS A 133 -10.54 -2.43 -14.04
CA CYS A 133 -10.64 -2.21 -15.47
C CYS A 133 -9.48 -2.88 -16.23
N ALA A 134 -8.24 -2.71 -15.75
CA ALA A 134 -7.05 -3.29 -16.37
C ALA A 134 -7.11 -4.83 -16.34
N LEU A 135 -7.44 -5.43 -15.20
CA LEU A 135 -7.56 -6.88 -15.09
C LEU A 135 -8.74 -7.44 -15.90
N ALA A 136 -9.88 -6.74 -15.95
CA ALA A 136 -11.02 -7.15 -16.77
C ALA A 136 -10.70 -7.14 -18.27
N VAL A 137 -9.99 -6.11 -18.76
CA VAL A 137 -9.51 -6.07 -20.14
C VAL A 137 -8.62 -7.28 -20.43
N GLN A 138 -7.65 -7.55 -19.57
CA GLN A 138 -6.74 -8.69 -19.77
C GLN A 138 -7.47 -10.05 -19.72
N ALA A 139 -8.44 -10.20 -18.83
CA ALA A 139 -9.25 -11.41 -18.74
C ALA A 139 -10.04 -11.65 -20.04
N ILE A 140 -10.64 -10.61 -20.61
CA ILE A 140 -11.39 -10.70 -21.87
C ILE A 140 -10.44 -10.95 -23.06
N MET A 141 -9.28 -10.30 -23.11
CA MET A 141 -8.27 -10.58 -24.13
C MET A 141 -7.78 -12.04 -24.06
N ALA A 142 -7.76 -12.65 -22.86
CA ALA A 142 -7.36 -14.04 -22.69
C ALA A 142 -8.42 -15.06 -23.15
N THR A 143 -9.68 -14.66 -23.35
CA THR A 143 -10.73 -15.56 -23.89
C THR A 143 -10.75 -15.60 -25.42
N HIS A 144 -10.01 -14.73 -26.11
CA HIS A 144 -10.04 -14.54 -27.56
C HIS A 144 -11.43 -14.13 -28.11
N LEU A 145 -12.21 -13.39 -27.31
CA LEU A 145 -13.54 -12.88 -27.68
C LEU A 145 -13.52 -11.37 -27.93
N GLU A 146 -12.39 -10.79 -28.33
CA GLU A 146 -12.25 -9.34 -28.54
C GLU A 146 -13.25 -8.74 -29.52
N ASP A 147 -13.64 -9.51 -30.55
CA ASP A 147 -14.62 -9.06 -31.55
C ASP A 147 -16.01 -8.86 -30.94
N GLU A 148 -16.43 -9.74 -30.02
CA GLU A 148 -17.71 -9.63 -29.31
C GLU A 148 -17.72 -8.42 -28.36
N TYR A 149 -16.60 -8.16 -27.69
CA TYR A 149 -16.47 -7.12 -26.68
C TYR A 149 -15.85 -5.82 -27.20
N THR A 150 -15.69 -5.65 -28.52
CA THR A 150 -14.95 -4.54 -29.13
C THR A 150 -15.41 -3.16 -28.64
N SER A 151 -16.72 -2.93 -28.51
CA SER A 151 -17.26 -1.65 -28.03
C SER A 151 -16.86 -1.35 -26.58
N MET A 152 -16.90 -2.38 -25.72
CA MET A 152 -16.49 -2.25 -24.33
C MET A 152 -14.97 -2.07 -24.23
N LEU A 153 -14.17 -2.85 -24.95
CA LEU A 153 -12.72 -2.74 -24.97
C LEU A 153 -12.25 -1.36 -25.44
N LYS A 154 -12.92 -0.75 -26.44
CA LYS A 154 -12.64 0.63 -26.86
C LYS A 154 -12.90 1.65 -25.74
N LYS A 155 -13.98 1.47 -24.96
CA LYS A 155 -14.28 2.35 -23.81
C LYS A 155 -13.27 2.15 -22.68
N ALA A 156 -12.87 0.91 -22.40
CA ALA A 156 -11.86 0.59 -21.41
C ALA A 156 -10.50 1.19 -21.78
N HIS A 157 -10.06 1.02 -23.03
CA HIS A 157 -8.85 1.65 -23.55
C HIS A 157 -8.91 3.19 -23.43
N TYR A 158 -10.04 3.80 -23.77
CA TYR A 158 -10.23 5.25 -23.60
C TYR A 158 -10.15 5.66 -22.13
N PHE A 159 -10.74 4.90 -21.21
CA PHE A 159 -10.68 5.14 -19.77
C PHE A 159 -9.24 5.07 -19.24
N ILE A 160 -8.50 4.00 -19.55
CA ILE A 160 -7.10 3.80 -19.12
C ILE A 160 -6.20 4.93 -19.66
N LYS A 161 -6.37 5.28 -20.94
CA LYS A 161 -5.60 6.36 -21.56
C LYS A 161 -5.93 7.73 -20.98
N THR A 162 -7.21 8.02 -20.75
CA THR A 162 -7.64 9.28 -20.14
C THR A 162 -7.15 9.39 -18.71
N HIS A 163 -7.12 8.28 -17.97
CA HIS A 163 -6.56 8.23 -16.62
C HIS A 163 -5.11 8.70 -16.59
N ASN A 164 -4.25 8.17 -17.47
CA ASN A 164 -2.84 8.56 -17.56
C ASN A 164 -2.65 10.04 -17.92
N ASN A 165 -3.42 10.54 -18.89
CA ASN A 165 -3.38 11.94 -19.31
C ASN A 165 -3.76 12.88 -18.17
N LEU A 166 -4.76 12.51 -17.36
CA LEU A 166 -5.18 13.30 -16.21
C LEU A 166 -4.10 13.32 -15.11
N ILE A 167 -3.44 12.19 -14.85
CA ILE A 167 -2.28 12.17 -13.94
C ILE A 167 -1.16 13.09 -14.44
N PHE A 168 -0.92 13.15 -15.76
CA PHE A 168 0.05 14.11 -16.31
C PHE A 168 -0.37 15.57 -16.07
N VAL A 169 -1.65 15.90 -16.25
CA VAL A 169 -2.17 17.25 -15.95
C VAL A 169 -2.02 17.57 -14.46
N LEU A 170 -2.36 16.64 -13.57
CA LEU A 170 -2.19 16.79 -12.13
C LEU A 170 -0.72 16.97 -11.75
N PHE A 171 0.18 16.21 -12.35
CA PHE A 171 1.63 16.38 -12.19
C PHE A 171 2.10 17.79 -12.60
N LEU A 172 1.59 18.33 -13.71
CA LEU A 172 1.91 19.70 -14.14
C LEU A 172 1.36 20.73 -13.14
N ILE A 173 0.13 20.54 -12.65
CA ILE A 173 -0.48 21.41 -11.63
C ILE A 173 0.35 21.37 -10.34
N MET A 174 0.72 20.18 -9.86
CA MET A 174 1.59 19.99 -8.70
C MET A 174 2.91 20.75 -8.88
N LYS A 175 3.53 20.63 -10.06
CA LYS A 175 4.79 21.32 -10.37
C LYS A 175 4.64 22.83 -10.32
N ILE A 176 3.56 23.38 -10.91
CA ILE A 176 3.24 24.82 -10.87
C ILE A 176 2.99 25.28 -9.43
N ARG A 177 2.16 24.58 -8.66
CA ARG A 177 1.92 24.90 -7.23
C ARG A 177 3.20 24.85 -6.41
N SER A 178 4.11 23.94 -6.78
CA SER A 178 5.41 23.79 -6.16
C SER A 178 6.43 24.84 -6.58
N GLU A 179 6.14 25.78 -7.48
CA GLU A 179 7.09 26.84 -7.90
C GLU A 179 7.52 27.73 -6.73
N ASN A 180 6.63 28.01 -5.77
CA ASN A 180 6.99 28.66 -4.48
C ASN A 180 7.92 27.80 -3.60
N SER A 181 8.10 26.54 -3.95
CA SER A 181 8.99 25.55 -3.32
C SER A 181 10.14 25.10 -4.25
N GLY A 182 10.40 25.83 -5.35
CA GLY A 182 11.44 25.48 -6.32
C GLY A 182 11.08 24.35 -7.29
N GLY A 183 9.80 23.97 -7.38
CA GLY A 183 9.27 22.99 -8.33
C GLY A 183 9.71 21.54 -8.09
N ASN A 184 10.24 21.23 -6.90
CA ASN A 184 10.79 19.91 -6.58
C ASN A 184 9.79 19.04 -5.80
N PRO A 185 9.21 17.97 -6.40
CA PRO A 185 8.29 17.05 -5.72
C PRO A 185 8.93 16.33 -4.51
N SER A 186 10.26 16.19 -4.49
CA SER A 186 10.97 15.51 -3.40
C SER A 186 10.86 16.23 -2.06
N LYS A 187 10.48 17.52 -2.06
CA LYS A 187 10.22 18.27 -0.82
C LYS A 187 9.06 17.68 -0.02
N TRP A 188 8.10 17.10 -0.72
CA TRP A 188 6.89 16.52 -0.16
C TRP A 188 6.95 15.00 -0.06
N TYR A 189 8.14 14.43 -0.27
CA TYR A 189 8.39 13.00 -0.22
C TYR A 189 7.54 12.17 -1.19
N ARG A 190 7.06 12.75 -2.31
CA ARG A 190 6.36 12.00 -3.36
C ARG A 190 7.35 11.49 -4.41
N HIS A 191 7.18 10.23 -4.83
CA HIS A 191 7.88 9.70 -6.01
C HIS A 191 7.38 10.36 -7.30
N ILE A 192 8.15 10.25 -8.38
CA ILE A 192 7.74 10.80 -9.68
C ILE A 192 6.47 10.10 -10.20
N SER A 193 5.47 10.88 -10.61
CA SER A 193 4.15 10.36 -11.02
C SER A 193 3.82 10.51 -12.50
N LYS A 194 4.60 11.30 -13.25
CA LYS A 194 4.36 11.55 -14.68
C LYS A 194 4.39 10.27 -15.52
N GLY A 195 3.23 9.86 -16.01
CA GLY A 195 3.06 8.69 -16.88
C GLY A 195 2.72 7.42 -16.11
N GLY A 196 2.55 7.48 -14.79
CA GLY A 196 2.12 6.35 -13.97
C GLY A 196 0.60 6.29 -13.88
N TRP A 197 0.13 5.29 -13.13
CA TRP A 197 -1.29 5.14 -12.82
C TRP A 197 -1.52 4.83 -11.35
N ALA A 198 -2.59 5.41 -10.81
CA ALA A 198 -3.08 5.13 -9.47
C ALA A 198 -4.00 3.91 -9.45
N PHE A 199 -4.16 3.31 -8.28
CA PHE A 199 -5.03 2.13 -8.10
C PHE A 199 -6.50 2.38 -8.47
N SER A 200 -6.97 3.58 -8.15
CA SER A 200 -8.37 3.97 -8.21
C SER A 200 -8.66 4.92 -9.37
N THR A 201 -8.66 6.22 -9.11
CA THR A 201 -8.95 7.30 -10.06
C THR A 201 -7.76 8.25 -10.22
N PRO A 202 -7.69 9.05 -11.30
CA PRO A 202 -6.61 10.00 -11.49
C PRO A 202 -6.45 11.00 -10.34
N ASP A 203 -7.57 11.43 -9.74
CA ASP A 203 -7.61 12.40 -8.65
C ASP A 203 -6.85 11.92 -7.40
N ASN A 204 -6.79 10.60 -7.15
CA ASN A 204 -5.97 10.07 -6.06
C ASN A 204 -4.47 10.32 -6.29
N SER A 205 -4.01 10.40 -7.54
CA SER A 205 -2.64 10.75 -7.98
C SER A 205 -1.46 9.93 -7.40
N TRP A 206 -1.73 8.98 -6.49
CA TRP A 206 -0.78 8.02 -5.94
C TRP A 206 -0.55 6.88 -6.91
N ILE A 207 0.48 7.02 -7.74
CA ILE A 207 0.86 5.97 -8.68
C ILE A 207 1.34 4.72 -7.93
N VAL A 208 1.05 3.55 -8.50
CA VAL A 208 1.47 2.25 -7.95
C VAL A 208 2.19 1.47 -9.04
N SER A 209 3.25 0.76 -8.66
CA SER A 209 4.13 0.04 -9.59
C SER A 209 3.38 -1.04 -10.40
N ASP A 210 2.57 -1.86 -9.74
CA ASP A 210 1.74 -2.88 -10.37
C ASP A 210 0.61 -2.27 -11.21
N CYS A 211 -0.11 -1.27 -10.70
CA CYS A 211 -1.18 -0.61 -11.43
C CYS A 211 -0.64 0.01 -12.72
N THR A 212 0.51 0.67 -12.64
CA THR A 212 1.23 1.22 -13.79
C THR A 212 1.64 0.14 -14.77
N ALA A 213 2.08 -1.02 -14.29
CA ALA A 213 2.51 -2.12 -15.13
C ALA A 213 1.35 -2.88 -15.80
N GLU A 214 0.24 -3.09 -15.09
CA GLU A 214 -0.96 -3.77 -15.61
C GLU A 214 -1.75 -2.88 -16.59
N ALA A 215 -1.64 -1.55 -16.45
CA ALA A 215 -2.19 -0.56 -17.37
C ALA A 215 -1.22 -0.15 -18.50
N LEU A 216 0.00 -0.74 -18.53
CA LEU A 216 1.04 -0.34 -19.48
C LEU A 216 0.66 -0.72 -20.91
N GLU A 217 0.17 0.27 -21.66
CA GLU A 217 -0.18 0.15 -23.06
C GLU A 217 0.80 0.90 -24.01
N ASP A 218 0.51 0.75 -25.29
CA ASP A 218 1.28 1.03 -26.48
C ASP A 218 1.91 2.41 -26.66
N HIS A 219 1.81 3.39 -25.75
CA HIS A 219 2.27 4.75 -26.02
C HIS A 219 3.08 5.44 -24.91
N LEU A 220 3.50 4.73 -23.87
CA LEU A 220 3.91 5.41 -22.63
C LEU A 220 5.34 5.08 -22.21
N LYS A 221 6.31 5.64 -22.95
CA LYS A 221 7.73 5.67 -22.56
C LYS A 221 7.94 6.29 -21.17
N ASP A 222 7.07 7.23 -20.79
CA ASP A 222 7.06 7.85 -19.46
C ASP A 222 6.68 6.83 -18.36
N ALA A 223 5.73 5.92 -18.63
CA ALA A 223 5.40 4.83 -17.70
C ALA A 223 6.59 3.87 -17.52
N VAL A 224 7.27 3.51 -18.60
CA VAL A 224 8.50 2.70 -18.53
C VAL A 224 9.58 3.42 -17.70
N HIS A 225 9.70 4.74 -17.84
CA HIS A 225 10.64 5.51 -17.02
C HIS A 225 10.30 5.45 -15.53
N ILE A 226 9.01 5.57 -15.16
CA ILE A 226 8.56 5.43 -13.77
C ILE A 226 8.87 4.04 -13.24
N LEU A 227 8.49 2.99 -13.97
CA LEU A 227 8.75 1.62 -13.54
C LEU A 227 10.25 1.39 -13.32
N LEU A 228 11.11 1.78 -14.26
CA LEU A 228 12.56 1.66 -14.06
C LEU A 228 13.08 2.48 -12.86
N SER A 229 12.45 3.62 -12.54
CA SER A 229 12.83 4.44 -11.38
C SER A 229 12.39 3.88 -10.03
N LEU A 230 11.44 2.94 -10.01
CA LEU A 230 10.91 2.30 -8.81
C LEU A 230 11.65 1.00 -8.45
N GLN A 231 12.61 0.56 -9.27
CA GLN A 231 13.34 -0.67 -8.99
C GLN A 231 14.29 -0.48 -7.81
N ASP A 232 14.22 -1.38 -6.82
CA ASP A 232 15.17 -1.39 -5.72
C ASP A 232 16.60 -1.71 -6.23
N ASN A 233 17.55 -0.86 -5.85
CA ASN A 233 18.93 -0.96 -6.32
C ASN A 233 19.68 -2.18 -5.75
N ASN A 234 19.25 -2.73 -4.61
CA ASN A 234 19.94 -3.82 -3.94
C ASN A 234 19.60 -5.17 -4.57
N ASN A 235 18.30 -5.51 -4.66
CA ASN A 235 17.88 -6.85 -5.09
C ASN A 235 16.85 -6.85 -6.24
N GLY A 236 16.53 -5.70 -6.86
CA GLY A 236 15.74 -5.62 -8.09
C GLY A 236 14.23 -5.85 -7.99
N GLY A 237 13.70 -6.12 -6.79
CA GLY A 237 12.25 -6.17 -6.56
C GLY A 237 11.59 -4.79 -6.55
N PHE A 238 10.27 -4.78 -6.52
CA PHE A 238 9.43 -3.58 -6.52
C PHE A 238 8.54 -3.53 -5.29
N ALA A 239 8.42 -2.34 -4.70
CA ALA A 239 7.40 -2.02 -3.72
C ALA A 239 6.14 -1.46 -4.41
N SER A 240 5.15 -1.00 -3.65
CA SER A 240 3.87 -0.56 -4.21
C SER A 240 3.96 0.88 -4.73
N TYR A 241 4.05 1.86 -3.84
CA TYR A 241 3.93 3.28 -4.19
C TYR A 241 5.28 3.95 -4.47
N GLU A 242 6.31 3.58 -3.70
CA GLU A 242 7.59 4.31 -3.70
C GLU A 242 8.80 3.37 -3.61
N LEU A 243 9.99 3.95 -3.53
CA LEU A 243 11.20 3.21 -3.20
C LEU A 243 11.23 2.84 -1.72
N ILE A 244 11.96 1.79 -1.40
CA ILE A 244 12.32 1.48 -0.02
C ILE A 244 13.34 2.53 0.45
N ARG A 245 12.88 3.50 1.25
CA ARG A 245 13.68 4.66 1.67
C ARG A 245 14.37 4.48 3.02
N SER A 246 14.15 3.36 3.69
CA SER A 246 14.76 3.08 4.98
C SER A 246 14.96 1.59 5.22
N TYR A 247 15.46 1.24 6.40
CA TYR A 247 15.88 -0.11 6.77
C TYR A 247 14.80 -0.84 7.56
N SER A 248 14.79 -2.17 7.46
CA SER A 248 13.81 -3.04 8.11
C SER A 248 13.79 -2.92 9.64
N TRP A 249 14.87 -2.48 10.29
CA TRP A 249 14.88 -2.28 11.74
C TRP A 249 13.90 -1.20 12.20
N LEU A 250 13.44 -0.31 11.31
CA LEU A 250 12.37 0.64 11.65
C LEU A 250 11.04 -0.03 11.96
N GLU A 251 10.80 -1.28 11.53
CA GLU A 251 9.59 -2.02 11.92
C GLU A 251 9.54 -2.26 13.44
N MET A 252 10.69 -2.26 14.14
CA MET A 252 10.76 -2.27 15.61
C MET A 252 10.10 -1.04 16.25
N MET A 253 9.81 0.00 15.48
CA MET A 253 9.17 1.24 15.92
C MET A 253 7.68 1.28 15.58
N ASN A 254 7.11 0.21 15.03
CA ASN A 254 5.71 0.12 14.64
C ASN A 254 4.78 0.27 15.85
N PRO A 255 3.97 1.34 15.91
CA PRO A 255 3.09 1.59 17.05
C PRO A 255 1.66 1.10 16.83
N SER A 256 1.36 0.41 15.72
CA SER A 256 -0.02 0.10 15.32
C SER A 256 -0.64 -1.09 16.04
N GLU A 257 0.17 -1.98 16.62
CA GLU A 257 -0.22 -3.16 17.42
C GLU A 257 -0.99 -4.26 16.65
N ILE A 258 -1.69 -3.91 15.57
CA ILE A 258 -2.58 -4.79 14.80
C ILE A 258 -2.12 -5.02 13.35
N PHE A 259 -1.20 -4.20 12.83
CA PHE A 259 -0.65 -4.33 11.49
C PHE A 259 0.85 -4.56 11.53
N GLU A 260 1.36 -5.44 10.67
CA GLU A 260 2.79 -5.63 10.46
C GLU A 260 3.23 -4.97 9.15
N ASN A 261 4.53 -4.69 9.02
CA ASN A 261 5.17 -4.22 7.78
C ASN A 261 4.58 -2.91 7.24
N ILE A 262 4.34 -1.94 8.12
CA ILE A 262 3.75 -0.63 7.78
C ILE A 262 4.70 0.56 7.93
N MET A 263 5.91 0.35 8.47
CA MET A 263 6.83 1.46 8.77
C MET A 263 7.63 1.92 7.57
N ILE A 264 7.83 1.02 6.60
CA ILE A 264 8.53 1.27 5.34
C ILE A 264 7.80 0.62 4.17
N GLU A 265 8.10 1.06 2.96
CA GLU A 265 7.78 0.28 1.75
C GLU A 265 8.55 -1.05 1.77
N HIS A 266 7.89 -2.13 1.35
CA HIS A 266 8.48 -3.46 1.22
C HIS A 266 8.41 -3.94 -0.22
N LYS A 267 9.32 -4.83 -0.60
CA LYS A 267 9.26 -5.46 -1.93
C LYS A 267 8.27 -6.61 -1.93
N TYR A 268 7.41 -6.63 -2.94
CA TYR A 268 6.36 -7.62 -3.11
C TYR A 268 6.57 -8.43 -4.39
N VAL A 269 6.23 -9.72 -4.31
CA VAL A 269 6.34 -10.65 -5.45
C VAL A 269 5.34 -10.26 -6.53
N GLU A 270 4.17 -9.81 -6.11
CA GLU A 270 3.04 -9.41 -6.94
C GLU A 270 3.40 -8.16 -7.75
N CYS A 271 3.85 -7.10 -7.07
CA CYS A 271 4.32 -5.88 -7.72
C CYS A 271 5.47 -6.16 -8.70
N THR A 272 6.44 -6.97 -8.27
CA THR A 272 7.60 -7.33 -9.10
C THR A 272 7.18 -8.11 -10.36
N ALA A 273 6.27 -9.08 -10.22
CA ALA A 273 5.79 -9.90 -11.33
C ALA A 273 4.98 -9.08 -12.35
N SER A 274 4.11 -8.19 -11.89
CA SER A 274 3.36 -7.28 -12.75
C SER A 274 4.29 -6.38 -13.56
N VAL A 275 5.32 -5.82 -12.92
CA VAL A 275 6.32 -4.99 -13.62
C VAL A 275 7.09 -5.77 -14.68
N ILE A 276 7.53 -7.00 -14.39
CA ILE A 276 8.19 -7.86 -15.39
C ILE A 276 7.29 -8.05 -16.61
N LYS A 277 6.03 -8.42 -16.38
CA LYS A 277 5.05 -8.70 -17.44
C LYS A 277 4.77 -7.46 -18.28
N GLY A 278 4.52 -6.31 -17.65
CA GLY A 278 4.29 -5.04 -18.35
C GLY A 278 5.48 -4.64 -19.20
N LEU A 279 6.69 -4.64 -18.62
CA LEU A 279 7.92 -4.31 -19.34
C LEU A 279 8.21 -5.28 -20.48
N LYS A 280 7.96 -6.58 -20.28
CA LYS A 280 8.12 -7.59 -21.33
C LYS A 280 7.21 -7.30 -22.52
N SER A 281 5.91 -7.11 -22.27
CA SER A 281 4.92 -6.73 -23.29
C SER A 281 5.37 -5.48 -24.06
N PHE A 282 5.82 -4.45 -23.34
CA PHE A 282 6.34 -3.23 -23.96
C PHE A 282 7.53 -3.50 -24.91
N THR A 283 8.49 -4.34 -24.52
CA THR A 283 9.67 -4.64 -25.36
C THR A 283 9.34 -5.43 -26.63
N GLU A 284 8.26 -6.20 -26.65
CA GLU A 284 7.84 -6.94 -27.84
C GLU A 284 7.40 -5.99 -28.95
N LYS A 285 6.73 -4.89 -28.58
CA LYS A 285 6.34 -3.82 -29.49
C LYS A 285 7.47 -2.82 -29.76
N TYR A 286 8.20 -2.40 -28.73
CA TYR A 286 9.23 -1.36 -28.78
C TYR A 286 10.64 -1.91 -28.64
N LYS A 287 11.02 -2.83 -29.53
CA LYS A 287 12.25 -3.65 -29.46
C LYS A 287 13.57 -2.91 -29.23
N LYS A 288 13.67 -1.61 -29.52
CA LYS A 288 14.91 -0.82 -29.36
C LYS A 288 14.88 0.13 -28.15
N HIS A 289 13.72 0.47 -27.61
CA HIS A 289 13.62 1.51 -26.58
C HIS A 289 14.10 0.97 -25.23
N LYS A 290 15.19 1.54 -24.69
CA LYS A 290 15.77 1.18 -23.37
C LYS A 290 15.99 -0.34 -23.18
N LYS A 291 16.17 -1.08 -24.28
CA LYS A 291 16.18 -2.56 -24.28
C LYS A 291 17.09 -3.15 -23.21
N LYS A 292 18.35 -2.71 -23.16
CA LYS A 292 19.35 -3.21 -22.20
C LYS A 292 18.95 -2.94 -20.74
N GLU A 293 18.43 -1.75 -20.47
CA GLU A 293 18.00 -1.35 -19.11
C GLU A 293 16.77 -2.17 -18.68
N ILE A 294 15.82 -2.39 -19.59
CA ILE A 294 14.64 -3.20 -19.33
C ILE A 294 15.00 -4.68 -19.14
N GLU A 295 15.87 -5.24 -19.97
CA GLU A 295 16.32 -6.63 -19.85
C GLU A 295 17.04 -6.88 -18.52
N GLU A 296 17.90 -5.94 -18.09
CA GLU A 296 18.57 -6.01 -16.80
C GLU A 296 17.59 -5.86 -15.63
N CYS A 297 16.61 -4.95 -15.75
CA CYS A 297 15.54 -4.78 -14.78
C CYS A 297 14.74 -6.09 -14.60
N ILE A 298 14.28 -6.70 -15.70
CA ILE A 298 13.56 -7.97 -15.70
C ILE A 298 14.41 -9.09 -15.10
N ARG A 299 15.71 -9.15 -15.41
CA ARG A 299 16.62 -10.16 -14.87
C ARG A 299 16.68 -10.09 -13.34
N LYS A 300 16.96 -8.91 -12.77
CA LYS A 300 17.04 -8.74 -11.31
C LYS A 300 15.70 -8.97 -10.62
N ALA A 301 14.61 -8.52 -11.24
CA ALA A 301 13.26 -8.72 -10.74
C ALA A 301 12.88 -10.22 -10.70
N ALA A 302 13.25 -11.00 -11.71
CA ALA A 302 13.04 -12.45 -11.72
C ALA A 302 13.87 -13.15 -10.63
N GLU A 303 15.12 -12.74 -10.43
CA GLU A 303 15.97 -13.24 -9.34
C GLU A 303 15.40 -12.93 -7.96
N PHE A 304 14.80 -11.74 -7.78
CA PHE A 304 14.07 -11.41 -6.56
C PHE A 304 12.92 -12.37 -6.31
N ILE A 305 12.07 -12.61 -7.32
CA ILE A 305 10.94 -13.56 -7.20
C ILE A 305 11.46 -14.95 -6.82
N GLU A 306 12.50 -15.45 -7.51
CA GLU A 306 13.11 -16.75 -7.21
C GLU A 306 13.65 -16.79 -5.76
N SER A 307 14.26 -15.70 -5.27
CA SER A 307 14.79 -15.61 -3.90
C SER A 307 13.73 -15.57 -2.79
N LYS A 308 12.47 -15.30 -3.14
CA LYS A 308 11.33 -15.22 -2.20
C LYS A 308 10.47 -16.47 -2.18
N GLN A 309 10.83 -17.50 -2.95
CA GLN A 309 10.10 -18.75 -2.95
C GLN A 309 10.34 -19.52 -1.66
N GLU A 310 9.25 -19.98 -1.06
CA GLU A 310 9.28 -20.81 0.15
C GLU A 310 9.81 -22.23 -0.14
N GLU A 311 10.19 -22.94 0.93
CA GLU A 311 10.70 -24.31 0.82
C GLU A 311 9.70 -25.29 0.20
N ASP A 312 8.40 -25.07 0.39
CA ASP A 312 7.34 -25.91 -0.19
C ASP A 312 7.05 -25.56 -1.67
N GLY A 313 7.62 -24.47 -2.19
CA GLY A 313 7.45 -24.00 -3.56
C GLY A 313 6.43 -22.87 -3.73
N SER A 314 5.77 -22.43 -2.66
CA SER A 314 4.82 -21.32 -2.68
C SER A 314 5.49 -19.95 -2.54
N TRP A 315 4.69 -18.89 -2.66
CA TRP A 315 5.04 -17.53 -2.26
C TRP A 315 3.93 -16.97 -1.38
N TYR A 316 4.30 -16.21 -0.35
CA TYR A 316 3.33 -15.54 0.52
C TYR A 316 2.69 -14.34 -0.19
N GLY A 317 1.36 -14.24 -0.12
CA GLY A 317 0.58 -13.13 -0.69
C GLY A 317 0.35 -12.01 0.31
N SER A 318 0.78 -10.80 -0.05
CA SER A 318 0.63 -9.59 0.76
C SER A 318 -0.59 -8.77 0.34
N TRP A 319 -0.98 -8.83 -0.93
CA TRP A 319 -2.09 -8.03 -1.49
C TRP A 319 -3.32 -8.87 -1.89
N GLY A 320 -3.26 -10.18 -1.70
CA GLY A 320 -4.35 -11.12 -1.94
C GLY A 320 -4.19 -12.39 -1.12
N VAL A 321 -5.29 -13.11 -0.89
CA VAL A 321 -5.36 -14.24 0.06
C VAL A 321 -5.10 -15.58 -0.63
N CYS A 322 -4.09 -16.35 -0.28
CA CYS A 322 -2.76 -15.90 0.16
C CYS A 322 -1.72 -16.53 -0.77
N TYR A 323 -1.41 -17.80 -0.55
CA TYR A 323 -0.39 -18.51 -1.32
C TYR A 323 -0.76 -18.78 -2.79
N THR A 324 -2.03 -19.06 -3.08
CA THR A 324 -2.50 -19.26 -4.47
C THR A 324 -2.35 -17.97 -5.29
N TYR A 325 -2.65 -16.82 -4.69
CA TYR A 325 -2.55 -15.50 -5.30
C TYR A 325 -1.10 -15.16 -5.66
N ALA A 326 -0.19 -15.14 -4.68
CA ALA A 326 1.21 -14.80 -4.95
C ALA A 326 1.91 -15.84 -5.83
N THR A 327 1.60 -17.13 -5.69
CA THR A 327 2.15 -18.18 -6.57
C THR A 327 1.72 -17.97 -8.02
N TYR A 328 0.47 -17.54 -8.26
CA TYR A 328 0.01 -17.18 -9.60
C TYR A 328 0.83 -16.02 -10.20
N PHE A 329 1.00 -14.92 -9.46
CA PHE A 329 1.81 -13.78 -9.92
C PHE A 329 3.27 -14.18 -10.16
N ALA A 330 3.90 -14.88 -9.21
CA ALA A 330 5.28 -15.33 -9.32
C ALA A 330 5.52 -16.14 -10.59
N VAL A 331 4.69 -17.16 -10.83
CA VAL A 331 4.82 -18.03 -12.02
C VAL A 331 4.61 -17.24 -13.30
N LYS A 332 3.61 -16.35 -13.37
CA LYS A 332 3.38 -15.49 -14.54
C LYS A 332 4.55 -14.55 -14.81
N GLY A 333 5.10 -13.92 -13.77
CA GLY A 333 6.28 -13.05 -13.86
C GLY A 333 7.50 -13.81 -14.36
N LEU A 334 7.79 -14.99 -13.80
CA LEU A 334 8.92 -15.81 -14.23
C LEU A 334 8.79 -16.27 -15.69
N ILE A 335 7.58 -16.67 -16.12
CA ILE A 335 7.32 -17.01 -17.53
C ILE A 335 7.57 -15.80 -18.44
N ALA A 336 7.09 -14.61 -18.07
CA ALA A 336 7.34 -13.38 -18.82
C ALA A 336 8.84 -13.01 -18.87
N ALA A 337 9.61 -13.33 -17.82
CA ALA A 337 11.07 -13.22 -17.79
C ALA A 337 11.80 -14.30 -18.63
N GLY A 338 11.07 -15.20 -19.30
CA GLY A 338 11.63 -16.23 -20.17
C GLY A 338 11.97 -17.54 -19.48
N ARG A 339 11.54 -17.75 -18.22
CA ARG A 339 11.64 -19.04 -17.55
C ARG A 339 10.61 -20.01 -18.13
N THR A 340 10.94 -21.30 -18.22
CA THR A 340 10.01 -22.34 -18.65
C THR A 340 9.92 -23.45 -17.60
N TYR A 341 8.92 -24.33 -17.74
CA TYR A 341 8.81 -25.50 -16.86
C TYR A 341 10.08 -26.37 -16.89
N GLN A 342 10.73 -26.49 -18.06
CA GLN A 342 11.95 -27.28 -18.23
C GLN A 342 13.17 -26.59 -17.62
N THR A 343 13.27 -25.26 -17.73
CA THR A 343 14.47 -24.53 -17.30
C THR A 343 14.42 -24.00 -15.88
N SER A 344 13.23 -23.82 -15.29
CA SER A 344 13.08 -23.24 -13.95
C SER A 344 12.68 -24.28 -12.91
N HIS A 345 13.56 -24.47 -11.91
CA HIS A 345 13.25 -25.27 -10.73
C HIS A 345 12.10 -24.65 -9.92
N SER A 346 12.05 -23.32 -9.80
CA SER A 346 11.01 -22.61 -9.08
C SER A 346 9.62 -22.86 -9.65
N ILE A 347 9.45 -22.84 -10.99
CA ILE A 347 8.16 -23.13 -11.63
C ILE A 347 7.71 -24.58 -11.35
N ARG A 348 8.63 -25.55 -11.33
CA ARG A 348 8.29 -26.95 -11.03
C ARG A 348 7.86 -27.14 -9.57
N LYS A 349 8.56 -26.51 -8.62
CA LYS A 349 8.17 -26.52 -7.21
C LYS A 349 6.80 -25.87 -7.01
N ALA A 350 6.55 -24.72 -7.62
CA ALA A 350 5.27 -24.03 -7.59
C ALA A 350 4.12 -24.92 -8.09
N SER A 351 4.36 -25.62 -9.21
CA SER A 351 3.39 -26.56 -9.78
C SER A 351 3.11 -27.73 -8.83
N THR A 352 4.16 -28.27 -8.20
CA THR A 352 4.04 -29.35 -7.20
C THR A 352 3.24 -28.88 -5.98
N PHE A 353 3.52 -27.68 -5.48
CA PHE A 353 2.77 -27.06 -4.39
C PHE A 353 1.28 -26.95 -4.74
N LEU A 354 0.94 -26.31 -5.86
CA LEU A 354 -0.46 -26.10 -6.27
C LEU A 354 -1.21 -27.42 -6.45
N LEU A 355 -0.61 -28.40 -7.13
CA LEU A 355 -1.21 -29.73 -7.33
C LEU A 355 -1.43 -30.45 -6.00
N SER A 356 -0.52 -30.33 -5.04
CA SER A 356 -0.66 -30.95 -3.71
C SER A 356 -1.79 -30.36 -2.87
N LYS A 357 -2.28 -29.16 -3.21
CA LYS A 357 -3.38 -28.46 -2.53
C LYS A 357 -4.69 -28.49 -3.31
N GLN A 358 -4.72 -29.13 -4.47
CA GLN A 358 -5.94 -29.27 -5.26
C GLN A 358 -6.95 -30.11 -4.48
N LEU A 359 -8.12 -29.54 -4.21
CA LEU A 359 -9.21 -30.26 -3.56
C LEU A 359 -9.83 -31.27 -4.53
N PRO A 360 -10.37 -32.39 -4.03
CA PRO A 360 -11.23 -33.25 -4.84
C PRO A 360 -12.34 -32.41 -5.45
N SER A 361 -12.55 -32.51 -6.75
CA SER A 361 -13.63 -31.80 -7.44
C SER A 361 -14.97 -32.23 -6.86
N SER A 362 -15.70 -31.31 -6.24
CA SER A 362 -17.15 -31.43 -6.03
C SER A 362 -17.84 -30.90 -7.29
N TRP A 363 -17.79 -31.68 -8.37
CA TRP A 363 -18.59 -31.51 -9.57
C TRP A 363 -19.19 -32.84 -9.96
#